data_AF-A0A0E9MHC5-F1
#
_entry.id   AF-A0A0E9MHC5-F1
#
_cell.length_a   1.000
_cell.length_b   1.000
_cell.length_c   1.000
_cell.angle_alpha   90.00
_cell.angle_beta   90.00
_cell.angle_gamma   90.00
#
_symmetry.space_group_name_H-M   'P 1'
#
loop_
_entity.id
_entity.type
_entity.pdbx_description
1 polymer ?
#
loop_
_entity_poly.entity_id
_entity_poly.type
_entity_poly.pdbx_seq_one_letter_code
_entity_poly.pdbx_strand_id
1 'polypeptide(L)'
;MPTRLLLIVFSIVALLAGCEQESNLDAPRKFFSKNKIGGSADYAVIKWNNPDDHVATVHGFMDDMKSCLIFAEALNKDACNETGGRGCHNPFSCQPLNK
;
A
#
# COMPACT_ATOMS: atom_id res chain seq x y z
N MET A 1 43.39 14.54 -6.74
CA MET A 1 42.33 14.03 -7.65
C MET A 1 41.50 12.86 -7.11
N PRO A 2 41.99 11.89 -6.30
CA PRO A 2 41.17 10.72 -5.92
C PRO A 2 40.07 11.03 -4.88
N THR A 3 40.27 12.03 -4.02
CA THR A 3 39.33 12.40 -2.96
C THR A 3 38.02 13.00 -3.47
N ARG A 4 38.05 13.76 -4.57
CA ARG A 4 36.82 14.31 -5.18
C ARG A 4 35.98 13.24 -5.86
N LEU A 5 36.63 12.24 -6.46
CA LEU A 5 35.93 11.12 -7.10
C LEU A 5 35.25 10.24 -6.05
N LEU A 6 35.92 9.97 -4.92
CA LEU A 6 35.34 9.26 -3.77
C LEU A 6 34.10 9.96 -3.20
N LEU A 7 34.14 11.29 -3.05
CA LEU A 7 32.99 12.07 -2.58
C LEU A 7 31.80 12.00 -3.54
N ILE A 8 32.04 12.04 -4.85
CA ILE A 8 30.97 11.94 -5.85
C ILE A 8 30.32 10.55 -5.81
N VAL A 9 31.14 9.49 -5.74
CA VAL A 9 30.62 8.11 -5.63
C VAL A 9 29.82 7.92 -4.35
N PHE A 10 30.29 8.46 -3.21
CA PHE A 10 29.57 8.35 -1.94
C PHE A 10 28.23 9.10 -1.97
N SER A 11 28.18 10.29 -2.57
CA SER A 11 26.94 11.05 -2.74
C SER A 11 25.93 10.34 -3.65
N ILE A 12 26.39 9.66 -4.71
CA ILE A 12 25.51 8.89 -5.61
C ILE A 12 24.94 7.67 -4.89
N VAL A 13 25.74 6.96 -4.09
CA VAL A 13 25.26 5.80 -3.31
C VAL A 13 24.24 6.24 -2.24
N ALA A 14 24.45 7.39 -1.61
CA ALA A 14 23.51 7.94 -0.63
C ALA A 14 22.18 8.38 -1.26
N LEU A 15 22.18 8.82 -2.52
CA LEU A 15 20.96 9.17 -3.28
C LEU A 15 20.22 7.93 -3.81
N LEU A 16 20.91 6.80 -3.97
CA LEU A 16 20.34 5.51 -4.39
C LEU A 16 19.87 4.64 -3.22
N ALA A 17 20.16 5.02 -1.98
CA ALA A 17 19.49 4.50 -0.81
C ALA A 17 18.05 5.04 -0.79
N GLY A 18 17.22 4.49 -1.69
CA GLY A 18 15.77 4.69 -1.64
C GLY A 18 15.31 4.31 -0.24
N CYS A 19 14.47 5.17 0.35
CA CYS A 19 13.89 4.93 1.66
C CYS A 19 13.36 3.50 1.71
N GLU A 20 14.04 2.62 2.43
CA GLU A 20 13.51 1.31 2.78
C GLU A 20 12.38 1.58 3.75
N GLN A 21 11.20 1.88 3.21
CA GLN A 21 9.99 1.97 3.99
C GLN A 21 9.76 0.54 4.49
N GLU A 22 9.87 0.33 5.79
CA GLU A 22 9.64 -0.98 6.42
C GLU A 22 8.44 -1.66 5.74
N SER A 23 8.60 -2.91 5.29
CA SER A 23 7.58 -3.60 4.48
C SER A 23 6.27 -3.86 5.24
N ASN A 24 6.24 -3.55 6.54
CA ASN A 24 5.09 -3.74 7.41
C ASN A 24 4.06 -2.61 7.27
N LEU A 25 2.84 -2.88 7.75
CA LEU A 25 1.77 -1.88 7.77
C LEU A 25 2.00 -0.76 8.81
N ASP A 26 2.99 -0.85 9.70
CA ASP A 26 3.05 0.05 10.85
C ASP A 26 3.34 1.50 10.46
N ALA A 27 4.16 1.74 9.43
CA ALA A 27 4.41 3.08 8.92
C ALA A 27 3.13 3.74 8.34
N PRO A 28 2.40 3.10 7.40
CA PRO A 28 1.07 3.55 6.98
C PRO A 28 0.12 3.75 8.16
N ARG A 29 -0.01 2.77 9.06
CA ARG A 29 -0.92 2.85 10.21
C ARG A 29 -0.65 4.08 11.07
N LYS A 30 0.62 4.35 11.38
CA LYS A 30 1.01 5.53 12.17
C LYS A 30 0.69 6.84 11.45
N PHE A 31 0.92 6.91 10.14
CA PHE A 31 0.58 8.07 9.33
C PHE A 31 -0.93 8.34 9.34
N PHE A 32 -1.74 7.32 9.08
CA PHE A 32 -3.20 7.42 9.03
C PHE A 32 -3.82 7.67 10.40
N SER A 33 -3.34 7.03 11.47
CA SER A 33 -3.73 7.37 12.85
C SER A 33 -3.49 8.84 13.20
N LYS A 34 -2.38 9.44 12.73
CA LYS A 34 -2.06 10.85 13.00
C LYS A 34 -2.88 11.83 12.16
N ASN A 35 -3.20 11.47 10.92
CA ASN A 35 -3.86 12.34 9.94
C ASN A 35 -5.33 11.95 9.71
N LYS A 36 -5.92 11.20 10.64
CA LYS A 36 -7.29 10.72 10.55
C LYS A 36 -8.26 11.88 10.40
N ILE A 37 -9.06 11.85 9.34
CA ILE A 37 -10.19 12.76 9.10
C ILE A 37 -11.48 11.97 9.29
N GLY A 38 -12.37 12.43 10.17
CA GLY A 38 -13.65 11.76 10.43
C GLY A 38 -13.57 10.63 11.47
N GLY A 39 -14.68 9.88 11.61
CA GLY A 39 -14.86 8.85 12.65
C GLY A 39 -14.55 7.42 12.20
N SER A 40 -14.68 7.11 10.90
CA SER A 40 -14.37 5.81 10.30
C SER A 40 -12.89 5.47 10.41
N ALA A 41 -12.55 4.19 10.52
CA ALA A 41 -11.17 3.76 10.34
C ALA A 41 -10.76 3.89 8.87
N ASP A 42 -9.47 4.04 8.63
CA ASP A 42 -8.86 3.98 7.30
C ASP A 42 -8.59 2.52 6.94
N TYR A 43 -8.64 2.19 5.66
CA TYR A 43 -8.56 0.81 5.20
C TYR A 43 -7.49 0.61 4.13
N ALA A 44 -6.83 -0.54 4.16
CA ALA A 44 -5.92 -1.00 3.13
C ALA A 44 -6.56 -2.11 2.30
N VAL A 45 -6.34 -2.08 0.99
CA VAL A 45 -6.56 -3.23 0.11
C VAL A 45 -5.31 -4.09 0.13
N ILE A 46 -5.44 -5.34 0.54
CA ILE A 46 -4.33 -6.26 0.79
C ILE A 46 -4.52 -7.53 -0.03
N LYS A 47 -3.46 -7.98 -0.71
CA LYS A 47 -3.45 -9.25 -1.44
C LYS A 47 -3.16 -10.42 -0.48
N TRP A 48 -3.93 -11.49 -0.56
CA TRP A 48 -3.76 -12.73 0.21
C TRP A 48 -3.70 -12.56 1.74
N ASN A 49 -4.24 -11.46 2.28
CA ASN A 49 -4.01 -11.04 3.67
C ASN A 49 -2.52 -10.94 4.05
N ASN A 50 -1.62 -10.83 3.08
CA ASN A 50 -0.22 -10.57 3.30
C ASN A 50 0.01 -9.06 3.44
N PRO A 51 0.32 -8.53 4.64
CA PRO A 51 0.49 -7.10 4.85
C PRO A 51 1.59 -6.47 3.99
N ASP A 52 2.58 -7.24 3.55
CA ASP A 52 3.65 -6.78 2.65
C ASP A 52 3.14 -6.54 1.21
N ASP A 53 1.99 -7.14 0.83
CA ASP A 53 1.35 -6.99 -0.48
C ASP A 53 0.20 -5.95 -0.46
N HIS A 54 0.36 -4.88 0.33
CA HIS A 54 -0.57 -3.75 0.37
C HIS A 54 -0.54 -2.97 -0.96
N VAL A 55 -1.70 -2.82 -1.62
CA VAL A 55 -1.78 -2.21 -2.96
C VAL A 55 -2.39 -0.81 -2.98
N ALA A 56 -3.27 -0.49 -2.03
CA ALA A 56 -3.95 0.80 -1.99
C ALA A 56 -4.47 1.13 -0.58
N THR A 57 -4.48 2.41 -0.21
CA THR A 57 -5.18 2.90 0.99
C THR A 57 -6.44 3.66 0.61
N VAL A 58 -7.51 3.44 1.37
CA VAL A 58 -8.82 4.08 1.23
C VAL A 58 -9.10 4.87 2.51
N HIS A 59 -9.30 6.17 2.31
CA HIS A 59 -9.55 7.17 3.35
C HIS A 59 -10.30 8.36 2.75
N GLY A 60 -11.15 9.01 3.55
CA GLY A 60 -11.80 10.29 3.21
C GLY A 60 -13.18 10.14 2.57
N PHE A 61 -13.76 8.93 2.55
CA PHE A 61 -15.13 8.69 2.11
C PHE A 61 -16.10 8.78 3.29
N MET A 62 -17.40 8.90 2.98
CA MET A 62 -18.45 8.78 4.01
C MET A 62 -18.43 7.43 4.73
N ASP A 63 -18.02 6.38 4.01
CA ASP A 63 -17.85 5.02 4.52
C ASP A 63 -16.62 4.39 3.85
N ASP A 64 -15.47 4.51 4.51
CA ASP A 64 -14.19 4.00 4.00
C ASP A 64 -14.18 2.47 3.88
N MET A 65 -14.92 1.74 4.73
CA MET A 65 -15.03 0.29 4.64
C MET A 65 -15.75 -0.11 3.36
N LYS A 66 -16.94 0.47 3.12
CA LYS A 66 -17.71 0.19 1.90
C LYS A 66 -16.93 0.55 0.66
N SER A 67 -16.25 1.71 0.68
CA SER A 67 -15.43 2.15 -0.44
C SER A 67 -14.27 1.19 -0.69
N CYS A 68 -13.57 0.74 0.37
CA CYS A 68 -12.52 -0.26 0.25
C CYS A 68 -13.03 -1.56 -0.38
N LEU A 69 -14.18 -2.07 0.07
CA LEU A 69 -14.74 -3.31 -0.46
C LEU A 69 -15.04 -3.22 -1.96
N ILE A 70 -15.51 -2.06 -2.44
CA ILE A 70 -15.73 -1.82 -3.87
C ILE A 70 -14.40 -1.91 -4.64
N PHE A 71 -13.32 -1.31 -4.12
CA PHE A 71 -12.00 -1.42 -4.76
C PHE A 71 -11.48 -2.86 -4.78
N ALA A 72 -11.55 -3.57 -3.65
CA ALA A 72 -11.11 -4.97 -3.57
C ALA A 72 -11.92 -5.86 -4.52
N GLU A 73 -13.23 -5.64 -4.61
CA GLU A 73 -14.12 -6.36 -5.52
C GLU A 73 -13.80 -6.08 -7.00
N ALA A 74 -13.56 -4.81 -7.36
CA ALA A 74 -13.14 -4.44 -8.70
C ALA A 74 -11.83 -5.12 -9.07
N LEU A 75 -10.80 -5.06 -8.22
CA LEU A 75 -9.52 -5.71 -8.46
C LEU A 75 -9.64 -7.24 -8.59
N ASN A 76 -10.54 -7.87 -7.83
CA ASN A 76 -10.80 -9.31 -7.94
C ASN A 76 -11.51 -9.67 -9.24
N LYS A 77 -12.53 -8.90 -9.64
CA LYS A 77 -13.33 -9.16 -10.85
C LYS A 77 -12.58 -8.80 -12.12
N ASP A 78 -11.95 -7.64 -12.16
CA ASP A 78 -11.26 -7.15 -13.35
C ASP A 78 -10.05 -8.02 -13.66
N ALA A 79 -9.27 -8.42 -12.64
CA ALA A 79 -8.17 -9.39 -12.83
C ALA A 79 -8.66 -10.75 -13.34
N CYS A 80 -9.83 -11.22 -12.89
CA CYS A 80 -10.46 -12.43 -13.41
C CYS A 80 -10.90 -12.24 -14.88
N ASN A 81 -11.47 -11.09 -15.23
CA ASN A 81 -11.94 -10.79 -16.58
C ASN A 81 -10.79 -10.69 -17.59
N GLU A 82 -9.65 -10.10 -17.21
CA GLU A 82 -8.44 -9.98 -18.05
C GLU A 82 -7.91 -11.34 -18.53
N THR A 83 -8.16 -12.41 -17.77
CA THR A 83 -7.73 -13.78 -18.13
C THR A 83 -8.77 -14.59 -18.90
N GLY A 84 -9.92 -13.98 -19.23
CA GLY A 84 -11.07 -14.68 -19.79
C GLY A 84 -11.74 -15.63 -18.80
N GLY A 85 -11.72 -15.29 -17.50
CA GLY A 85 -12.36 -16.08 -16.45
C GLY A 85 -11.56 -17.31 -15.97
N ARG A 86 -10.24 -17.34 -16.19
CA ARG A 86 -9.38 -18.47 -15.79
C ARG A 86 -8.50 -18.09 -14.61
N GLY A 87 -8.46 -18.92 -13.57
CA GLY A 87 -7.61 -18.66 -12.40
C GLY A 87 -8.11 -17.51 -11.53
N CYS A 88 -9.43 -17.40 -11.36
CA CYS A 88 -10.05 -16.36 -10.55
C CYS A 88 -9.89 -16.66 -9.06
N HIS A 89 -8.81 -16.12 -8.50
CA HIS A 89 -8.33 -16.40 -7.15
C HIS A 89 -8.86 -15.45 -6.07
N ASN A 90 -9.45 -14.32 -6.47
CA ASN A 90 -9.99 -13.26 -5.59
C ASN A 90 -9.06 -12.89 -4.40
N PRO A 91 -7.79 -12.53 -4.65
CA PRO A 91 -6.81 -12.40 -3.58
C PRO A 91 -6.97 -11.12 -2.76
N PHE A 92 -7.68 -10.11 -3.25
CA PHE A 92 -7.73 -8.79 -2.62
C PHE A 92 -8.82 -8.71 -1.55
N SER A 93 -8.48 -8.20 -0.38
CA SER A 93 -9.36 -8.00 0.77
C SER A 93 -9.16 -6.61 1.39
N CYS A 94 -10.07 -6.21 2.28
CA CYS A 94 -9.97 -4.96 3.03
C CYS A 94 -9.59 -5.20 4.48
N GLN A 95 -8.58 -4.49 4.96
CA GLN A 95 -8.08 -4.57 6.33
C GLN A 95 -8.01 -3.16 6.96
N PRO A 96 -8.40 -2.99 8.23
CA PRO A 96 -8.28 -1.70 8.90
C PRO A 96 -6.81 -1.35 9.15
N LEU A 97 -6.47 -0.07 8.99
CA LEU A 97 -5.15 0.46 9.28
C LEU A 97 -5.08 1.02 10.71
N ASN A 98 -6.04 1.82 11.12
CA ASN A 98 -6.05 2.47 12.42
C ASN A 98 -7.35 2.14 13.18
N LYS A 99 -7.33 1.03 13.91
CA LYS A 99 -8.32 0.79 14.97
C LYS A 99 -7.83 1.38 16.28
#